data_AF-A0A349DII7-F1
#
_entry.id   AF-A0A349DII7-F1
#
_cell.length_a   1.000
_cell.length_b   1.000
_cell.length_c   1.000
_cell.angle_alpha   90.00
_cell.angle_beta   90.00
_cell.angle_gamma   90.00
#
_symmetry.space_group_name_H-M   'P 1'
#
loop_
_entity.id
_entity.type
_entity.pdbx_description
1 polymer ?
#
loop_
_entity_poly.entity_id
_entity_poly.type
_entity_poly.pdbx_seq_one_letter_code
_entity_poly.pdbx_strand_id
1 'polypeptide(L)'
;MENTQDHLKQTRRKKRLRRFIRFAIVTTVMLLSVSTWYYTRFRPSTALIDKFVMINAAIEHSLVNLKDNSDNSLKMLKVSVKKNGNTREGLDMIKRAESLKKRTAEMLGDIEKIKSRLINDAGDGLDPQTHTVKRPKDQFYTYREMIGLPGGTKGMAYGLEAKLKAYNAWVNAEYKDILKNQLAPLTKVGGAKNPKDFVRHNFRRKPIVLVLAKLSQLQNQVLEDESQVLNQMQILIPFDQDLKFDRIYTGVSAERSVLRSGDTYHATMAIAAYPSKTKARMTVNGKPIKVEEGIGKVRFKTTYPLGKKIWKGSITFKNRGRDTTFHIEKEYIVVPRMK
;
A
#
# COMPACT_ATOMS: atom_id res chain seq x y z
N MET A 1 29.13 68.06 -66.35
CA MET A 1 27.91 67.36 -65.90
C MET A 1 28.18 66.13 -65.01
N GLU A 2 29.45 65.86 -64.65
CA GLU A 2 29.86 64.63 -63.94
C GLU A 2 29.67 64.69 -62.41
N ASN A 3 29.65 65.89 -61.82
CA ASN A 3 29.61 66.09 -60.37
C ASN A 3 28.21 65.86 -59.74
N THR A 4 27.14 65.91 -60.53
CA THR A 4 25.75 65.82 -60.03
C THR A 4 25.28 64.38 -59.85
N GLN A 5 25.76 63.44 -60.67
CA GLN A 5 25.38 62.02 -60.57
C GLN A 5 26.03 61.33 -59.35
N ASP A 6 27.28 61.67 -59.02
CA ASP A 6 27.96 61.12 -57.85
C ASP A 6 27.39 61.65 -56.53
N HIS A 7 26.99 62.92 -56.50
CA HIS A 7 26.26 63.49 -55.37
C HIS A 7 24.90 62.79 -55.13
N LEU A 8 24.19 62.44 -56.20
CA LEU A 8 22.92 61.69 -56.14
C LEU A 8 23.12 60.22 -55.71
N LYS A 9 24.21 59.57 -56.14
CA LYS A 9 24.57 58.22 -55.68
C LYS A 9 24.97 58.21 -54.21
N GLN A 10 25.75 59.19 -53.74
CA GLN A 10 26.11 59.32 -52.32
C GLN A 10 24.90 59.60 -51.43
N THR A 11 24.00 60.48 -51.83
CA THR A 11 22.77 60.78 -51.07
C THR A 11 21.82 59.58 -51.04
N ARG A 12 21.67 58.83 -52.14
CA ARG A 12 20.91 57.56 -52.15
C ARG A 12 21.54 56.50 -51.24
N ARG A 13 22.87 56.34 -51.25
CA ARG A 13 23.59 55.44 -50.32
C ARG A 13 23.38 55.85 -48.86
N LYS A 14 23.53 57.13 -48.51
CA LYS A 14 23.27 57.63 -47.14
C LYS A 14 21.83 57.39 -46.69
N LYS A 15 20.85 57.57 -47.59
CA LYS A 15 19.43 57.33 -47.30
C LYS A 15 19.13 55.83 -47.11
N ARG A 16 19.76 54.95 -47.90
CA ARG A 16 19.64 53.49 -47.78
C ARG A 16 20.30 52.98 -46.49
N LEU A 17 21.47 53.52 -46.13
CA LEU A 17 22.16 53.20 -44.88
C LEU A 17 21.33 53.62 -43.65
N ARG A 18 20.75 54.84 -43.66
CA ARG A 18 19.85 55.30 -42.59
C ARG A 18 18.61 54.43 -42.45
N ARG A 19 18.04 53.93 -43.56
CA ARG A 19 16.91 52.98 -43.52
C ARG A 19 17.33 51.62 -42.93
N PHE A 20 18.51 51.12 -43.30
CA PHE A 20 19.05 49.89 -42.72
C PHE A 20 19.30 50.01 -41.22
N ILE A 21 19.90 51.12 -40.76
CA ILE A 21 20.13 51.38 -39.33
C ILE A 21 18.80 51.46 -38.57
N ARG A 22 17.80 52.18 -39.11
CA ARG A 22 16.46 52.25 -38.50
C ARG A 22 15.79 50.88 -38.44
N PHE A 23 15.90 50.08 -39.50
CA PHE A 23 15.36 48.73 -39.52
C PHE A 23 16.05 47.84 -38.47
N ALA A 24 17.38 47.85 -38.41
CA ALA A 24 18.16 47.10 -37.41
C ALA A 24 17.79 47.49 -35.97
N ILE A 25 17.65 48.79 -35.68
CA ILE A 25 17.23 49.27 -34.36
C ILE A 25 15.82 48.77 -34.02
N VAL A 26 14.86 48.89 -34.94
CA VAL A 26 13.48 48.43 -34.72
C VAL A 26 13.44 46.92 -34.49
N THR A 27 14.18 46.12 -35.25
CA THR A 27 14.25 44.67 -35.04
C THR A 27 14.87 44.31 -33.69
N THR A 28 15.92 45.00 -33.27
CA THR A 28 16.56 44.74 -31.97
C THR A 28 15.64 45.14 -30.81
N VAL A 29 14.96 46.29 -30.91
CA VAL A 29 13.98 46.72 -29.90
C VAL A 29 12.77 45.78 -29.86
N MET A 30 12.32 45.26 -31.00
CA MET A 30 11.24 44.28 -31.06
C MET A 30 11.66 42.94 -30.44
N LEU A 31 12.86 42.44 -30.73
CA LEU A 31 13.40 41.23 -30.11
C LEU A 31 13.60 41.39 -28.60
N LEU A 32 14.12 42.54 -28.16
CA LEU A 32 14.26 42.86 -26.75
C LEU A 32 12.90 42.96 -26.07
N SER A 33 11.92 43.68 -26.63
CA SER A 33 10.58 43.81 -26.03
C SER A 33 9.81 42.49 -25.99
N VAL A 34 9.89 41.65 -27.04
CA VAL A 34 9.31 40.31 -27.03
C VAL A 34 10.02 39.42 -26.03
N SER A 35 11.34 39.51 -25.92
CA SER A 35 12.13 38.81 -24.89
C SER A 35 11.71 39.27 -23.49
N THR A 36 11.70 40.57 -23.20
CA THR A 36 11.30 41.14 -21.91
C THR A 36 9.85 40.80 -21.57
N TRP A 37 8.93 40.86 -22.55
CA TRP A 37 7.54 40.43 -22.38
C TRP A 37 7.44 38.93 -22.08
N TYR A 38 8.19 38.09 -22.78
CA TYR A 38 8.27 36.65 -22.49
C TYR A 38 8.84 36.37 -21.09
N TYR A 39 9.90 37.09 -20.69
CA TYR A 39 10.56 36.98 -19.39
C TYR A 39 9.69 37.44 -18.22
N THR A 40 8.83 38.45 -18.43
CA THR A 40 7.97 39.03 -17.38
C THR A 40 6.61 38.35 -17.29
N ARG A 41 5.99 37.97 -18.42
CA ARG A 41 4.62 37.44 -18.46
C ARG A 41 4.52 35.96 -18.07
N PHE A 42 5.56 35.15 -18.33
CA PHE A 42 5.52 33.70 -18.12
C PHE A 42 6.30 33.20 -16.88
N ARG A 43 6.84 34.11 -16.06
CA ARG A 43 7.53 33.73 -14.82
C ARG A 43 6.52 33.51 -13.69
N PRO A 44 6.50 32.34 -13.02
CA PRO A 44 5.72 32.18 -11.81
C PRO A 44 6.18 33.19 -10.74
N SER A 45 5.22 33.79 -10.03
CA SER A 45 5.51 34.71 -8.93
C SER A 45 6.35 34.00 -7.86
N THR A 46 7.23 34.73 -7.17
CA THR A 46 8.05 34.20 -6.06
C THR A 46 7.17 33.57 -4.98
N ALA A 47 6.15 34.29 -4.52
CA ALA A 47 5.21 33.80 -3.51
C ALA A 47 4.50 32.48 -3.90
N LEU A 48 4.21 32.26 -5.19
CA LEU A 48 3.62 30.99 -5.64
C LEU A 48 4.62 29.84 -5.56
N ILE A 49 5.87 30.10 -5.90
CA ILE A 49 6.95 29.10 -5.87
C ILE A 49 7.26 28.69 -4.44
N ASP A 50 7.31 29.65 -3.51
CA ASP A 50 7.56 29.37 -2.09
C ASP A 50 6.46 28.47 -1.50
N LYS A 51 5.19 28.69 -1.89
CA LYS A 51 4.08 27.79 -1.52
C LYS A 51 4.30 26.37 -2.05
N PHE A 52 4.76 26.22 -3.29
CA PHE A 52 5.02 24.89 -3.85
C PHE A 52 6.23 24.20 -3.21
N VAL A 53 7.26 24.96 -2.81
CA VAL A 53 8.37 24.44 -2.01
C VAL A 53 7.84 23.90 -0.68
N MET A 54 7.03 24.68 0.03
CA MET A 54 6.42 24.27 1.31
C MET A 54 5.53 23.02 1.15
N ILE A 55 4.70 22.98 0.11
CA ILE A 55 3.86 21.81 -0.18
C ILE A 55 4.71 20.58 -0.47
N ASN A 56 5.78 20.70 -1.27
CA ASN A 56 6.67 19.57 -1.53
C ASN A 56 7.31 19.05 -0.24
N ALA A 57 7.82 19.94 0.61
CA ALA A 57 8.40 19.55 1.90
C ALA A 57 7.39 18.83 2.81
N ALA A 58 6.14 19.31 2.86
CA ALA A 58 5.07 18.65 3.62
C ALA A 58 4.75 17.25 3.07
N ILE A 59 4.72 17.08 1.74
CA ILE A 59 4.52 15.77 1.11
C ILE A 59 5.71 14.86 1.45
N GLU A 60 6.95 15.32 1.31
CA GLU A 60 8.15 14.53 1.63
C GLU A 60 8.18 14.08 3.10
N HIS A 61 7.81 14.96 4.02
CA HIS A 61 7.67 14.60 5.43
C HIS A 61 6.59 13.52 5.63
N SER A 62 5.46 13.60 4.90
CA SER A 62 4.42 12.57 4.96
C SER A 62 4.88 11.20 4.43
N LEU A 63 5.83 11.16 3.48
CA LEU A 63 6.37 9.91 2.94
C LEU A 63 7.09 9.09 4.00
N VAL A 64 7.80 9.75 4.92
CA VAL A 64 8.50 9.09 6.04
C VAL A 64 7.48 8.35 6.90
N ASN A 65 6.42 9.05 7.32
CA ASN A 65 5.36 8.46 8.14
C ASN A 65 4.65 7.29 7.43
N LEU A 66 4.37 7.42 6.12
CA LEU A 66 3.74 6.35 5.34
C LEU A 66 4.64 5.11 5.23
N LYS A 67 5.95 5.32 5.06
CA LYS A 67 6.93 4.25 5.03
C LYS A 67 7.00 3.53 6.38
N ASP A 68 7.09 4.27 7.48
CA ASP A 68 7.14 3.71 8.83
C ASP A 68 5.86 2.92 9.17
N ASN A 69 4.70 3.47 8.81
CA ASN A 69 3.41 2.78 8.98
C ASN A 69 3.35 1.48 8.17
N SER A 70 3.89 1.50 6.96
CA SER A 70 3.95 0.29 6.13
C SER A 70 4.92 -0.76 6.70
N ASP A 71 6.09 -0.34 7.19
CA ASP A 71 7.07 -1.24 7.81
C ASP A 71 6.49 -1.89 9.09
N ASN A 72 5.80 -1.08 9.90
CA ASN A 72 5.04 -1.56 11.06
C ASN A 72 3.93 -2.54 10.65
N SER A 73 3.23 -2.29 9.54
CA SER A 73 2.17 -3.17 9.04
C SER A 73 2.70 -4.56 8.68
N LEU A 74 3.87 -4.67 8.04
CA LEU A 74 4.51 -5.96 7.78
C LEU A 74 4.98 -6.64 9.07
N LYS A 75 5.57 -5.88 10.00
CA LYS A 75 6.01 -6.41 11.29
C LYS A 75 4.83 -7.02 12.05
N MET A 76 3.71 -6.31 12.09
CA MET A 76 2.49 -6.76 12.74
C MET A 76 1.91 -8.00 12.06
N LEU A 77 1.88 -8.05 10.72
CA LEU A 77 1.50 -9.25 9.97
C LEU A 77 2.34 -10.47 10.36
N LYS A 78 3.67 -10.32 10.40
CA LYS A 78 4.59 -11.41 10.80
C LYS A 78 4.33 -11.91 12.22
N VAL A 79 4.10 -10.98 13.16
CA VAL A 79 3.76 -11.33 14.55
C VAL A 79 2.46 -12.13 14.62
N SER A 80 1.43 -11.71 13.89
CA SER A 80 0.13 -12.39 13.88
C SER A 80 0.20 -13.79 13.31
N VAL A 81 0.91 -13.96 12.20
CA VAL A 81 1.13 -15.29 11.61
C VAL A 81 1.88 -16.21 12.58
N LYS A 82 2.88 -15.67 13.29
CA LYS A 82 3.61 -16.42 14.33
C LYS A 82 2.70 -16.83 15.49
N LYS A 83 1.86 -15.92 15.99
CA LYS A 83 0.87 -16.21 17.05
C LYS A 83 -0.15 -17.27 16.61
N ASN A 84 -0.53 -17.26 15.33
CA ASN A 84 -1.45 -18.22 14.72
C ASN A 84 -0.78 -19.56 14.31
N GLY A 85 0.42 -19.84 14.82
CA GLY A 85 1.07 -21.14 14.65
C GLY A 85 1.79 -21.36 13.33
N ASN A 86 2.11 -20.28 12.59
CA ASN A 86 2.78 -20.31 11.29
C ASN A 86 2.04 -21.18 10.26
N THR A 87 0.75 -20.93 10.07
CA THR A 87 -0.02 -21.61 9.02
C THR A 87 0.62 -21.40 7.66
N ARG A 88 0.47 -22.38 6.75
CA ARG A 88 1.01 -22.30 5.38
C ARG A 88 0.49 -21.06 4.67
N GLU A 89 -0.80 -20.77 4.84
CA GLU A 89 -1.47 -19.59 4.28
C GLU A 89 -0.89 -18.28 4.85
N GLY A 90 -0.57 -18.26 6.15
CA GLY A 90 0.05 -17.09 6.78
C GLY A 90 1.48 -16.84 6.31
N LEU A 91 2.27 -17.90 6.14
CA LEU A 91 3.64 -17.81 5.60
C LEU A 91 3.64 -17.35 4.15
N ASP A 92 2.69 -17.82 3.34
CA ASP A 92 2.51 -17.35 1.96
C ASP A 92 2.16 -15.85 1.92
N MET A 93 1.24 -15.41 2.79
CA MET A 93 0.88 -13.99 2.88
C MET A 93 2.07 -13.10 3.27
N ILE A 94 2.95 -13.56 4.18
CA ILE A 94 4.18 -12.83 4.52
C ILE A 94 5.05 -12.66 3.28
N LYS A 95 5.27 -13.73 2.50
CA LYS A 95 6.08 -13.66 1.27
C LYS A 95 5.48 -12.68 0.26
N ARG A 96 4.17 -12.71 0.08
CA ARG A 96 3.44 -11.78 -0.80
C ARG A 96 3.56 -10.33 -0.31
N ALA A 97 3.49 -10.08 0.99
CA ALA A 97 3.71 -8.76 1.58
C ALA A 97 5.16 -8.27 1.40
N GLU A 98 6.15 -9.14 1.58
CA GLU A 98 7.56 -8.79 1.34
C GLU A 98 7.84 -8.47 -0.14
N SER A 99 7.23 -9.22 -1.06
CA SER A 99 7.29 -8.95 -2.50
C SER A 99 6.71 -7.58 -2.86
N LEU A 100 5.57 -7.22 -2.24
CA LEU A 100 4.97 -5.88 -2.37
C LEU A 100 5.94 -4.79 -1.94
N LYS A 101 6.46 -4.88 -0.71
CA LYS A 101 7.38 -3.88 -0.18
C LYS A 101 8.62 -3.72 -1.04
N LYS A 102 9.18 -4.84 -1.53
CA LYS A 102 10.36 -4.82 -2.40
C LYS A 102 10.08 -4.04 -3.69
N ARG A 103 9.00 -4.39 -4.41
CA ARG A 103 8.64 -3.73 -5.67
C ARG A 103 8.22 -2.28 -5.48
N THR A 104 7.57 -1.94 -4.38
CA THR A 104 7.32 -0.54 -4.02
C THR A 104 8.62 0.20 -3.77
N ALA A 105 9.55 -0.35 -2.99
CA ALA A 105 10.84 0.28 -2.72
C ALA A 105 11.65 0.51 -4.01
N GLU A 106 11.60 -0.43 -4.96
CA GLU A 106 12.18 -0.26 -6.29
C GLU A 106 11.54 0.92 -7.05
N MET A 107 10.21 1.02 -7.07
CA MET A 107 9.48 2.14 -7.70
C MET A 107 9.77 3.49 -7.02
N LEU A 108 9.83 3.53 -5.69
CA LEU A 108 10.19 4.74 -4.93
C LEU A 108 11.63 5.16 -5.23
N GLY A 109 12.56 4.20 -5.29
CA GLY A 109 13.96 4.45 -5.64
C GLY A 109 14.12 4.95 -7.08
N ASP A 110 13.31 4.46 -8.02
CA ASP A 110 13.28 4.98 -9.39
C ASP A 110 12.79 6.44 -9.45
N ILE A 111 11.76 6.79 -8.68
CA ILE A 111 11.29 8.18 -8.59
C ILE A 111 12.37 9.07 -7.94
N GLU A 112 13.02 8.58 -6.90
CA GLU A 112 14.04 9.34 -6.17
C GLU A 112 15.26 9.64 -7.05
N LYS A 113 15.71 8.66 -7.86
CA LYS A 113 16.76 8.87 -8.86
C LYS A 113 16.41 10.00 -9.84
N ILE A 114 15.16 10.08 -10.28
CA ILE A 114 14.70 11.15 -11.17
C ILE A 114 14.72 12.50 -10.43
N LYS A 115 14.24 12.55 -9.18
CA LYS A 115 14.28 13.77 -8.34
C LYS A 115 15.71 14.26 -8.15
N SER A 116 16.64 13.38 -7.74
CA SER A 116 18.05 13.73 -7.55
C SER A 116 18.67 14.25 -8.83
N ARG A 117 18.40 13.61 -9.98
CA ARG A 117 18.91 14.08 -11.27
C ARG A 117 18.36 15.44 -11.65
N LEU A 118 17.07 15.70 -11.43
CA LEU A 118 16.50 17.02 -11.67
C LEU A 118 17.12 18.10 -10.78
N ILE A 119 17.29 17.82 -9.49
CA ILE A 119 17.91 18.75 -8.54
C ILE A 119 19.32 19.11 -9.00
N ASN A 120 20.10 18.14 -9.48
CA ASN A 120 21.46 18.38 -9.94
C ASN A 120 21.51 19.07 -11.31
N ASP A 121 20.85 18.49 -12.32
CA ASP A 121 21.02 18.88 -13.72
C ASP A 121 20.20 20.12 -14.12
N ALA A 122 19.04 20.33 -13.48
CA ALA A 122 18.15 21.45 -13.75
C ALA A 122 18.08 22.45 -12.58
N GLY A 123 18.26 21.95 -11.36
CA GLY A 123 18.17 22.72 -10.13
C GLY A 123 19.46 23.40 -9.66
N ASP A 124 20.62 23.01 -10.21
CA ASP A 124 21.95 23.47 -9.77
C ASP A 124 22.29 23.10 -8.31
N GLY A 125 21.72 21.98 -7.86
CA GLY A 125 21.85 21.44 -6.52
C GLY A 125 20.87 22.05 -5.51
N LEU A 126 21.08 21.71 -4.24
CA LEU A 126 20.34 22.24 -3.10
C LEU A 126 21.07 23.44 -2.49
N ASP A 127 20.29 24.40 -2.01
CA ASP A 127 20.74 25.51 -1.21
C ASP A 127 21.10 25.02 0.22
N PRO A 128 22.32 25.31 0.72
CA PRO A 128 22.77 24.80 2.03
C PRO A 128 21.98 25.33 3.23
N GLN A 129 21.35 26.50 3.13
CA GLN A 129 20.63 27.11 4.23
C GLN A 129 19.19 26.62 4.28
N THR A 130 18.52 26.63 3.13
CA THR A 130 17.09 26.30 3.04
C THR A 130 16.83 24.82 2.77
N HIS A 131 17.85 24.06 2.32
CA HIS A 131 17.71 22.68 1.83
C HIS A 131 16.73 22.54 0.65
N THR A 132 16.48 23.63 -0.07
CA THR A 132 15.59 23.66 -1.24
C THR A 132 16.39 23.75 -2.53
N VAL A 133 15.77 23.45 -3.67
CA VAL A 133 16.47 23.52 -4.97
C VAL A 133 16.84 24.97 -5.33
N LYS A 134 18.08 25.22 -5.78
CA LYS A 134 18.57 26.60 -6.03
C LYS A 134 17.86 27.30 -7.18
N ARG A 135 17.44 26.56 -8.21
CA ARG A 135 16.73 27.09 -9.39
C ARG A 135 15.26 26.64 -9.44
N PRO A 136 14.41 26.97 -8.45
CA PRO A 136 13.06 26.39 -8.33
C PRO A 136 12.11 26.79 -9.47
N LYS A 137 12.45 27.83 -10.22
CA LYS A 137 11.69 28.36 -11.35
C LYS A 137 12.13 27.82 -12.71
N ASP A 138 13.20 27.04 -12.78
CA ASP A 138 13.70 26.58 -14.08
C ASP A 138 12.67 25.70 -14.79
N GLN A 139 12.40 26.03 -16.05
CA GLN A 139 11.50 25.27 -16.93
C GLN A 139 12.25 24.63 -18.11
N PHE A 140 13.40 25.18 -18.50
CA PHE A 140 14.09 24.76 -19.70
C PHE A 140 14.86 23.46 -19.48
N TYR A 141 15.73 23.42 -18.45
CA TYR A 141 16.45 22.22 -18.10
C TYR A 141 15.49 21.15 -17.57
N THR A 142 14.46 21.55 -16.82
CA THR A 142 13.37 20.64 -16.44
C THR A 142 12.71 19.98 -17.65
N TYR A 143 12.40 20.76 -18.69
CA TYR A 143 11.84 20.23 -19.93
C TYR A 143 12.82 19.31 -20.66
N ARG A 144 14.11 19.69 -20.73
CA ARG A 144 15.16 18.86 -21.34
C ARG A 144 15.27 17.50 -20.67
N GLU A 145 15.32 17.44 -19.35
CA GLU A 145 15.49 16.20 -18.59
C GLU A 145 14.22 15.33 -18.58
N MET A 146 13.04 15.93 -18.39
CA MET A 146 11.78 15.16 -18.27
C MET A 146 11.17 14.79 -19.61
N ILE A 147 11.16 15.71 -20.58
CA ILE A 147 10.49 15.50 -21.88
C ILE A 147 11.51 15.15 -22.97
N GLY A 148 12.67 15.80 -22.97
CA GLY A 148 13.63 15.73 -24.08
C GLY A 148 13.41 16.85 -25.10
N LEU A 149 14.50 17.22 -25.78
CA LEU A 149 14.44 18.24 -26.83
C LEU A 149 13.74 17.69 -28.09
N PRO A 150 13.04 18.54 -28.86
CA PRO A 150 12.47 18.13 -30.15
C PRO A 150 13.55 17.51 -31.05
N GLY A 151 13.30 16.31 -31.58
CA GLY A 151 14.26 15.57 -32.41
C GLY A 151 15.37 14.84 -31.65
N GLY A 152 15.40 14.92 -30.32
CA GLY A 152 16.36 14.22 -29.46
C GLY A 152 15.81 12.95 -28.79
N THR A 153 16.59 12.42 -27.85
CA THR A 153 16.18 11.28 -27.02
C THR A 153 15.00 11.64 -26.11
N LYS A 154 14.12 10.67 -25.86
CA LYS A 154 12.99 10.83 -24.94
C LYS A 154 13.52 11.06 -23.52
N GLY A 155 12.97 12.07 -22.84
CA GLY A 155 13.29 12.36 -21.45
C GLY A 155 12.77 11.30 -20.46
N MET A 156 13.18 11.43 -19.20
CA MET A 156 12.95 10.43 -18.15
C MET A 156 11.46 10.18 -17.85
N ALA A 157 10.59 11.15 -18.11
CA ALA A 157 9.17 11.05 -17.77
C ALA A 157 8.44 9.91 -18.50
N TYR A 158 8.86 9.57 -19.73
CA TYR A 158 8.27 8.47 -20.48
C TYR A 158 8.63 7.11 -19.89
N GLY A 159 9.88 6.95 -19.42
CA GLY A 159 10.30 5.76 -18.70
C GLY A 159 9.57 5.63 -17.36
N LEU A 160 9.41 6.75 -16.64
CA LEU A 160 8.63 6.80 -15.41
C LEU A 160 7.16 6.39 -15.65
N GLU A 161 6.50 6.93 -16.67
CA GLU A 161 5.12 6.57 -17.00
C GLU A 161 4.97 5.06 -17.26
N ALA A 162 5.89 4.47 -18.01
CA ALA A 162 5.89 3.03 -18.29
C ALA A 162 6.05 2.21 -17.00
N LYS A 163 7.00 2.59 -16.13
CA LYS A 163 7.22 1.94 -14.84
C LYS A 163 6.01 2.04 -13.92
N LEU A 164 5.37 3.22 -13.81
CA LEU A 164 4.16 3.41 -13.02
C LEU A 164 2.99 2.55 -13.53
N LYS A 165 2.80 2.47 -14.85
CA LYS A 165 1.79 1.58 -15.45
C LYS A 165 2.07 0.11 -15.16
N ALA A 166 3.33 -0.31 -15.31
CA ALA A 166 3.75 -1.68 -15.02
C ALA A 166 3.54 -2.03 -13.54
N TYR A 167 3.92 -1.15 -12.62
CA TYR A 167 3.68 -1.31 -11.19
C TYR A 167 2.19 -1.43 -10.87
N ASN A 168 1.38 -0.49 -11.33
CA ASN A 168 -0.06 -0.50 -11.06
C ASN A 168 -0.78 -1.72 -11.66
N ALA A 169 -0.40 -2.14 -12.88
CA ALA A 169 -0.92 -3.36 -13.49
C ALA A 169 -0.50 -4.62 -12.72
N TRP A 170 0.76 -4.67 -12.28
CA TRP A 170 1.27 -5.78 -11.48
C TRP A 170 0.54 -5.88 -10.13
N VAL A 171 0.41 -4.79 -9.36
CA VAL A 171 -0.29 -4.83 -8.06
C VAL A 171 -1.75 -5.28 -8.23
N ASN A 172 -2.45 -4.73 -9.22
CA ASN A 172 -3.84 -5.12 -9.48
C ASN A 172 -4.02 -6.57 -9.93
N ALA A 173 -3.02 -7.15 -10.62
CA ALA A 173 -3.05 -8.54 -11.04
C ALA A 173 -2.67 -9.50 -9.91
N GLU A 174 -1.56 -9.21 -9.23
CA GLU A 174 -0.98 -10.03 -8.16
C GLU A 174 -1.87 -10.11 -6.92
N TYR A 175 -2.55 -9.02 -6.57
CA TYR A 175 -3.35 -8.92 -5.35
C TYR A 175 -4.85 -8.86 -5.61
N LYS A 176 -5.30 -9.35 -6.78
CA LYS A 176 -6.73 -9.36 -7.17
C LYS A 176 -7.63 -10.10 -6.16
N ASP A 177 -7.12 -11.14 -5.53
CA ASP A 177 -7.82 -11.95 -4.51
C ASP A 177 -7.93 -11.24 -3.15
N ILE A 178 -7.08 -10.24 -2.91
CA ILE A 178 -7.00 -9.50 -1.65
C ILE A 178 -7.71 -8.15 -1.75
N LEU A 179 -7.61 -7.49 -2.89
CA LEU A 179 -8.17 -6.17 -3.13
C LEU A 179 -9.70 -6.23 -3.32
N LYS A 180 -10.43 -5.37 -2.59
CA LYS A 180 -11.89 -5.22 -2.78
C LYS A 180 -12.25 -4.62 -4.14
N ASN A 181 -11.46 -3.66 -4.59
CA ASN A 181 -11.59 -2.95 -5.85
C ASN A 181 -10.21 -2.78 -6.46
N GLN A 182 -10.15 -2.63 -7.79
CA GLN A 182 -8.90 -2.29 -8.46
C GLN A 182 -8.39 -0.92 -8.02
N LEU A 183 -7.09 -0.84 -7.77
CA LEU A 183 -6.39 0.40 -7.47
C LEU A 183 -6.42 1.31 -8.69
N ALA A 184 -6.64 2.60 -8.46
CA ALA A 184 -6.72 3.59 -9.51
C ALA A 184 -5.39 3.68 -10.27
N PRO A 185 -5.39 3.92 -11.60
CA PRO A 185 -4.15 4.09 -12.33
C PRO A 185 -3.33 5.28 -11.82
N LEU A 186 -2.07 5.05 -11.44
CA LEU A 186 -1.13 6.10 -11.01
C LEU A 186 -0.86 7.18 -12.08
N THR A 187 -1.14 6.85 -13.35
CA THR A 187 -0.97 7.76 -14.50
C THR A 187 -2.27 8.45 -14.93
N LYS A 188 -3.36 8.30 -14.16
CA LYS A 188 -4.63 8.96 -14.45
C LYS A 188 -4.50 10.48 -14.30
N VAL A 189 -5.00 11.20 -15.30
CA VAL A 189 -5.06 12.67 -15.29
C VAL A 189 -6.53 13.10 -15.30
N GLY A 190 -6.94 13.88 -14.29
CA GLY A 190 -8.30 14.40 -14.21
C GLY A 190 -8.61 15.36 -15.36
N GLY A 191 -9.73 15.14 -16.06
CA GLY A 191 -10.19 16.01 -17.15
C GLY A 191 -9.48 15.83 -18.50
N ALA A 192 -8.49 14.95 -18.61
CA ALA A 192 -7.82 14.67 -19.88
C ALA A 192 -8.63 13.66 -20.72
N LYS A 193 -9.05 14.07 -21.94
CA LYS A 193 -9.78 13.19 -22.88
C LYS A 193 -8.91 12.03 -23.41
N ASN A 194 -7.58 12.08 -23.24
CA ASN A 194 -6.67 11.08 -23.77
C ASN A 194 -5.62 10.66 -22.72
N PRO A 195 -5.55 9.37 -22.31
CA PRO A 195 -4.56 8.86 -21.34
C PRO A 195 -3.11 9.03 -21.78
N LYS A 196 -2.86 9.28 -23.07
CA LYS A 196 -1.53 9.53 -23.65
C LYS A 196 -0.89 10.86 -23.22
N ASP A 197 -1.53 11.63 -22.35
CA ASP A 197 -1.10 12.98 -21.98
C ASP A 197 -0.50 13.09 -20.57
N PHE A 198 -0.27 11.99 -19.85
CA PHE A 198 0.32 12.02 -18.50
C PHE A 198 1.64 12.81 -18.47
N VAL A 199 2.58 12.46 -19.34
CA VAL A 199 3.90 13.08 -19.39
C VAL A 199 3.81 14.57 -19.71
N ARG A 200 3.02 14.92 -20.72
CA ARG A 200 2.88 16.32 -21.15
C ARG A 200 2.15 17.14 -20.11
N HIS A 201 1.06 16.64 -19.56
CA HIS A 201 0.27 17.35 -18.55
C HIS A 201 1.10 17.68 -17.30
N ASN A 202 1.86 16.70 -16.81
CA ASN A 202 2.58 16.82 -15.54
C ASN A 202 3.96 17.47 -15.67
N PHE A 203 4.63 17.38 -16.83
CA PHE A 203 6.04 17.78 -16.94
C PHE A 203 6.35 18.77 -18.06
N ARG A 204 5.44 19.02 -19.02
CA ARG A 204 5.71 19.96 -20.12
C ARG A 204 5.66 21.41 -19.63
N ARG A 205 6.79 22.12 -19.79
CA ARG A 205 6.93 23.56 -19.45
C ARG A 205 6.54 23.86 -18.00
N LYS A 206 6.81 22.91 -17.09
CA LYS A 206 6.59 23.09 -15.65
C LYS A 206 7.90 23.51 -14.98
N PRO A 207 7.86 24.43 -14.00
CA PRO A 207 8.98 24.69 -13.12
C PRO A 207 9.44 23.42 -12.39
N ILE A 208 10.73 23.30 -12.12
CA ILE A 208 11.30 22.15 -11.39
C ILE A 208 10.57 21.87 -10.08
N VAL A 209 10.20 22.88 -9.29
CA VAL A 209 9.51 22.68 -8.01
C VAL A 209 8.16 21.96 -8.17
N LEU A 210 7.42 22.25 -9.25
CA LEU A 210 6.15 21.57 -9.54
C LEU A 210 6.37 20.13 -9.97
N VAL A 211 7.44 19.88 -10.72
CA VAL A 211 7.82 18.53 -11.13
C VAL A 211 8.22 17.71 -9.91
N LEU A 212 9.06 18.26 -9.02
CA LEU A 212 9.45 17.61 -7.77
C LEU A 212 8.23 17.31 -6.89
N ALA A 213 7.34 18.28 -6.70
CA ALA A 213 6.09 18.09 -5.96
C ALA A 213 5.23 16.97 -6.58
N LYS A 214 5.14 16.89 -7.91
CA LYS A 214 4.40 15.82 -8.58
C LYS A 214 5.07 14.45 -8.39
N LEU A 215 6.39 14.38 -8.42
CA LEU A 215 7.14 13.14 -8.15
C LEU A 215 6.94 12.68 -6.71
N SER A 216 6.99 13.60 -5.73
CA SER A 216 6.68 13.30 -4.33
C SER A 216 5.22 12.87 -4.13
N GLN A 217 4.28 13.48 -4.86
CA GLN A 217 2.88 13.03 -4.86
C GLN A 217 2.75 11.60 -5.42
N LEU A 218 3.50 11.24 -6.47
CA LEU A 218 3.49 9.88 -7.00
C LEU A 218 4.11 8.88 -6.00
N GLN A 219 5.19 9.25 -5.30
CA GLN A 219 5.73 8.43 -4.20
C GLN A 219 4.68 8.17 -3.12
N ASN A 220 3.90 9.20 -2.77
CA ASN A 220 2.82 9.09 -1.79
C ASN A 220 1.74 8.10 -2.29
N GLN A 221 1.24 8.28 -3.51
CA GLN A 221 0.23 7.38 -4.10
C GLN A 221 0.70 5.91 -4.17
N VAL A 222 1.97 5.67 -4.49
CA VAL A 222 2.55 4.32 -4.49
C VAL A 222 2.56 3.71 -3.07
N LEU A 223 2.87 4.51 -2.05
CA LEU A 223 2.82 4.08 -0.64
C LEU A 223 1.37 3.88 -0.14
N GLU A 224 0.43 4.69 -0.61
CA GLU A 224 -1.00 4.50 -0.35
C GLU A 224 -1.51 3.18 -0.94
N ASP A 225 -1.16 2.88 -2.19
CA ASP A 225 -1.46 1.59 -2.85
C ASP A 225 -0.90 0.40 -2.04
N GLU A 226 0.36 0.49 -1.58
CA GLU A 226 0.96 -0.52 -0.70
C GLU A 226 0.19 -0.66 0.62
N SER A 227 -0.13 0.45 1.28
CA SER A 227 -0.87 0.46 2.53
C SER A 227 -2.24 -0.18 2.38
N GLN A 228 -2.97 0.12 1.30
CA GLN A 228 -4.27 -0.49 1.02
C GLN A 228 -4.18 -2.01 0.90
N VAL A 229 -3.19 -2.53 0.17
CA VAL A 229 -2.99 -3.98 0.03
C VAL A 229 -2.62 -4.60 1.39
N LEU A 230 -1.66 -4.03 2.13
CA LEU A 230 -1.25 -4.54 3.44
C LEU A 230 -2.41 -4.54 4.44
N ASN A 231 -3.25 -3.50 4.44
CA ASN A 231 -4.44 -3.43 5.28
C ASN A 231 -5.46 -4.53 4.93
N GLN A 232 -5.63 -4.88 3.65
CA GLN A 232 -6.49 -6.00 3.28
C GLN A 232 -5.90 -7.36 3.68
N MET A 233 -4.58 -7.56 3.53
CA MET A 233 -3.91 -8.79 4.00
C MET A 233 -4.11 -9.00 5.50
N GLN A 234 -4.03 -7.91 6.26
CA GLN A 234 -4.26 -7.84 7.69
C GLN A 234 -5.70 -8.22 8.10
N ILE A 235 -6.70 -7.87 7.29
CA ILE A 235 -8.09 -8.28 7.52
C ILE A 235 -8.28 -9.79 7.25
N LEU A 236 -7.60 -10.32 6.22
CA LEU A 236 -7.72 -11.73 5.81
C LEU A 236 -7.01 -12.71 6.75
N ILE A 237 -6.01 -12.25 7.49
CA ILE A 237 -5.37 -13.02 8.57
C ILE A 237 -5.78 -12.35 9.88
N PRO A 238 -6.93 -12.73 10.48
CA PRO A 238 -7.37 -12.15 11.73
C PRO A 238 -6.24 -12.15 12.76
N PHE A 239 -5.99 -10.97 13.29
CA PHE A 239 -4.93 -10.66 14.27
C PHE A 239 -4.99 -11.48 15.54
N ASP A 240 -6.17 -12.00 15.86
CA ASP A 240 -6.40 -12.96 16.92
C ASP A 240 -7.55 -13.86 16.46
N GLN A 241 -7.24 -15.07 16.00
CA GLN A 241 -8.15 -16.19 16.32
C GLN A 241 -7.92 -16.58 17.78
N ASP A 242 -7.92 -15.59 18.68
CA ASP A 242 -8.15 -15.89 20.08
C ASP A 242 -9.48 -16.60 20.11
N LEU A 243 -9.43 -17.81 20.65
CA LEU A 243 -10.56 -18.69 20.82
C LEU A 243 -11.58 -17.91 21.66
N LYS A 244 -12.54 -17.25 21.02
CA LYS A 244 -13.56 -16.48 21.73
C LYS A 244 -14.53 -17.46 22.35
N PHE A 245 -14.45 -17.58 23.67
CA PHE A 245 -15.36 -18.35 24.48
C PHE A 245 -16.66 -17.55 24.67
N ASP A 246 -17.57 -17.68 23.71
CA ASP A 246 -18.80 -16.89 23.61
C ASP A 246 -20.05 -17.62 24.13
N ARG A 247 -19.92 -18.92 24.43
CA ARG A 247 -21.00 -19.72 25.03
C ARG A 247 -20.61 -20.19 26.41
N ILE A 248 -21.61 -20.19 27.30
CA ILE A 248 -21.48 -20.66 28.67
C ILE A 248 -22.34 -21.92 28.81
N TYR A 249 -21.75 -22.96 29.38
CA TYR A 249 -22.42 -24.18 29.81
C TYR A 249 -22.22 -24.34 31.30
N THR A 250 -23.28 -24.67 32.02
CA THR A 250 -23.21 -25.03 33.44
C THR A 250 -23.47 -26.51 33.58
N GLY A 251 -22.56 -27.21 34.25
CA GLY A 251 -22.66 -28.65 34.48
C GLY A 251 -22.64 -28.99 35.96
N VAL A 252 -23.26 -30.10 36.32
CA VAL A 252 -23.13 -30.73 37.64
C VAL A 252 -22.62 -32.15 37.43
N SER A 253 -21.60 -32.53 38.19
CA SER A 253 -21.05 -33.89 38.21
C SER A 253 -21.15 -34.44 39.63
N ALA A 254 -22.04 -35.40 39.85
CA ALA A 254 -22.12 -36.14 41.09
C ALA A 254 -21.05 -37.25 41.15
N GLU A 255 -20.52 -37.54 42.34
CA GLU A 255 -19.66 -38.71 42.53
C GLU A 255 -20.43 -40.01 42.40
N ARG A 256 -21.68 -40.03 42.90
CA ARG A 256 -22.60 -41.18 42.83
C ARG A 256 -24.01 -40.69 42.53
N SER A 257 -24.72 -41.41 41.68
CA SER A 257 -26.12 -41.15 41.33
C SER A 257 -27.12 -41.97 42.14
N VAL A 258 -26.64 -42.96 42.90
CA VAL A 258 -27.46 -43.82 43.77
C VAL A 258 -26.90 -43.75 45.18
N LEU A 259 -27.77 -43.42 46.12
CA LEU A 259 -27.45 -43.24 47.54
C LEU A 259 -28.46 -44.01 48.39
N ARG A 260 -28.04 -44.39 49.60
CA ARG A 260 -28.92 -44.91 50.64
C ARG A 260 -29.44 -43.77 51.51
N SER A 261 -30.53 -44.00 52.22
CA SER A 261 -31.05 -43.03 53.18
C SER A 261 -30.01 -42.78 54.28
N GLY A 262 -29.67 -41.51 54.51
CA GLY A 262 -28.63 -41.08 55.44
C GLY A 262 -27.25 -40.85 54.81
N ASP A 263 -27.05 -41.20 53.54
CA ASP A 263 -25.78 -40.91 52.85
C ASP A 263 -25.66 -39.40 52.51
N THR A 264 -24.45 -38.88 52.56
CA THR A 264 -24.12 -37.52 52.09
C THR A 264 -23.98 -37.48 50.57
N TYR A 265 -24.68 -36.55 49.92
CA TYR A 265 -24.56 -36.32 48.47
C TYR A 265 -23.39 -35.39 48.15
N HIS A 266 -22.38 -35.92 47.45
CA HIS A 266 -21.24 -35.17 46.94
C HIS A 266 -21.37 -34.89 45.44
N ALA A 267 -21.35 -33.61 45.07
CA ALA A 267 -21.39 -33.17 43.68
C ALA A 267 -20.56 -31.90 43.45
N THR A 268 -20.01 -31.78 42.24
CA THR A 268 -19.28 -30.61 41.78
C THR A 268 -20.11 -29.85 40.76
N MET A 269 -20.31 -28.55 40.96
CA MET A 269 -20.88 -27.64 39.96
C MET A 269 -19.75 -26.93 39.21
N ALA A 270 -19.87 -26.80 37.90
CA ALA A 270 -18.87 -26.14 37.06
C ALA A 270 -19.54 -25.22 36.03
N ILE A 271 -18.89 -24.09 35.77
CA ILE A 271 -19.18 -23.22 34.63
C ILE A 271 -18.07 -23.46 33.62
N ALA A 272 -18.43 -23.89 32.41
CA ALA A 272 -17.53 -24.09 31.29
C ALA A 272 -17.87 -23.09 30.19
N ALA A 273 -16.88 -22.34 29.72
CA ALA A 273 -17.02 -21.51 28.53
C ALA A 273 -16.44 -22.26 27.33
N TYR A 274 -17.11 -22.18 26.17
CA TYR A 274 -16.67 -22.85 24.95
C TYR A 274 -16.90 -21.96 23.71
N PRO A 275 -16.07 -22.12 22.66
CA PRO A 275 -16.18 -21.33 21.43
C PRO A 275 -17.23 -21.92 20.47
N SER A 276 -18.31 -21.18 20.19
CA SER A 276 -19.41 -21.63 19.32
C SER A 276 -18.99 -21.89 17.87
N LYS A 277 -18.01 -21.13 17.37
CA LYS A 277 -17.55 -21.17 15.97
C LYS A 277 -16.51 -22.24 15.70
N THR A 278 -15.99 -22.89 16.74
CA THR A 278 -14.94 -23.89 16.60
C THR A 278 -15.54 -25.21 16.15
N LYS A 279 -15.08 -25.72 15.00
CA LYS A 279 -15.46 -27.04 14.48
C LYS A 279 -14.70 -28.15 15.23
N ALA A 280 -15.09 -28.39 16.48
CA ALA A 280 -14.54 -29.48 17.28
C ALA A 280 -14.99 -30.85 16.72
N ARG A 281 -14.07 -31.82 16.72
CA ARG A 281 -14.35 -33.23 16.44
C ARG A 281 -14.29 -33.98 17.76
N MET A 282 -15.30 -34.79 18.06
CA MET A 282 -15.33 -35.59 19.27
C MET A 282 -15.51 -37.06 18.94
N THR A 283 -14.87 -37.93 19.72
CA THR A 283 -15.04 -39.39 19.60
C THR A 283 -15.36 -40.02 20.94
N VAL A 284 -16.04 -41.17 20.89
CA VAL A 284 -16.30 -42.06 22.03
C VAL A 284 -15.93 -43.46 21.60
N ASN A 285 -15.04 -44.11 22.35
CA ASN A 285 -14.46 -45.42 22.05
C ASN A 285 -13.93 -45.50 20.61
N GLY A 286 -13.28 -44.43 20.15
CA GLY A 286 -12.74 -44.32 18.79
C GLY A 286 -13.76 -44.00 17.69
N LYS A 287 -15.06 -43.95 17.99
CA LYS A 287 -16.11 -43.64 17.01
C LYS A 287 -16.51 -42.16 17.07
N PRO A 288 -16.64 -41.45 15.94
CA PRO A 288 -17.06 -40.05 15.93
C PRO A 288 -18.49 -39.90 16.44
N ILE A 289 -18.75 -38.82 17.17
CA ILE A 289 -20.10 -38.47 17.65
C ILE A 289 -20.56 -37.14 17.05
N LYS A 290 -21.88 -36.94 17.00
CA LYS A 290 -22.47 -35.67 16.57
C LYS A 290 -22.17 -34.60 17.62
N VAL A 291 -21.62 -33.48 17.17
CA VAL A 291 -21.35 -32.29 17.99
C VAL A 291 -22.37 -31.22 17.58
N GLU A 292 -23.23 -30.83 18.51
CA GLU A 292 -24.23 -29.77 18.33
C GLU A 292 -23.84 -28.61 19.22
N GLU A 293 -23.64 -27.42 18.63
CA GLU A 293 -23.22 -26.22 19.37
C GLU A 293 -22.00 -26.47 20.28
N GLY A 294 -20.98 -27.20 19.81
CA GLY A 294 -19.79 -27.51 20.61
C GLY A 294 -20.00 -28.57 21.70
N ILE A 295 -21.20 -29.13 21.85
CA ILE A 295 -21.52 -30.19 22.82
C ILE A 295 -21.67 -31.53 22.09
N GLY A 296 -20.83 -32.50 22.43
CA GLY A 296 -20.93 -33.87 21.95
C GLY A 296 -21.84 -34.71 22.86
N LYS A 297 -22.93 -35.24 22.32
CA LYS A 297 -23.83 -36.15 23.06
C LYS A 297 -23.31 -37.58 22.97
N VAL A 298 -22.94 -38.16 24.12
CA VAL A 298 -22.45 -39.54 24.23
C VAL A 298 -23.63 -40.50 24.36
N ARG A 299 -23.77 -41.44 23.42
CA ARG A 299 -24.78 -42.51 23.48
C ARG A 299 -24.24 -43.81 22.90
N PHE A 300 -24.26 -44.87 23.70
CA PHE A 300 -23.96 -46.23 23.26
C PHE A 300 -24.76 -47.24 24.07
N LYS A 301 -25.04 -48.42 23.50
CA LYS A 301 -25.74 -49.51 24.19
C LYS A 301 -24.72 -50.31 25.01
N THR A 302 -25.05 -50.60 26.26
CA THR A 302 -24.23 -51.46 27.12
C THR A 302 -24.62 -52.93 26.90
N THR A 303 -23.63 -53.82 26.94
CA THR A 303 -23.80 -55.28 26.84
C THR A 303 -23.01 -55.97 27.95
N TYR A 304 -23.14 -57.29 28.08
CA TYR A 304 -22.25 -58.10 28.92
C TYR A 304 -20.76 -57.88 28.57
N PRO A 305 -19.83 -58.09 29.52
CA PRO A 305 -20.06 -58.49 30.92
C PRO A 305 -20.65 -57.37 31.78
N LEU A 306 -21.26 -57.73 32.92
CA LEU A 306 -21.74 -56.77 33.92
C LEU A 306 -20.55 -56.20 34.73
N GLY A 307 -20.80 -55.18 35.54
CA GLY A 307 -19.81 -54.57 36.43
C GLY A 307 -19.21 -53.27 35.90
N LYS A 308 -18.06 -52.91 36.46
CA LYS A 308 -17.34 -51.66 36.17
C LYS A 308 -16.75 -51.68 34.76
N LYS A 309 -16.95 -50.60 34.02
CA LYS A 309 -16.46 -50.39 32.67
C LYS A 309 -15.96 -48.96 32.51
N ILE A 310 -15.09 -48.75 31.54
CA ILE A 310 -14.56 -47.44 31.19
C ILE A 310 -14.89 -47.17 29.73
N TRP A 311 -15.32 -45.96 29.41
CA TRP A 311 -15.32 -45.47 28.04
C TRP A 311 -14.26 -44.38 27.88
N LYS A 312 -13.66 -44.33 26.70
CA LYS A 312 -12.62 -43.36 26.35
C LYS A 312 -13.17 -42.36 25.34
N GLY A 313 -12.95 -41.07 25.58
CA GLY A 313 -13.33 -39.99 24.69
C GLY A 313 -12.12 -39.21 24.20
N SER A 314 -12.26 -38.55 23.06
CA SER A 314 -11.34 -37.49 22.65
C SER A 314 -12.10 -36.28 22.13
N ILE A 315 -11.55 -35.10 22.40
CA ILE A 315 -12.03 -33.82 21.86
C ILE A 315 -10.86 -33.17 21.14
N THR A 316 -10.97 -33.01 19.82
CA THR A 316 -9.98 -32.37 18.98
C THR A 316 -10.52 -31.08 18.40
N PHE A 317 -9.80 -29.97 18.57
CA PHE A 317 -10.16 -28.70 17.94
C PHE A 317 -8.90 -27.90 17.55
N LYS A 318 -9.06 -26.97 16.61
CA LYS A 318 -7.97 -26.06 16.24
C LYS A 318 -7.79 -24.98 17.30
N ASN A 319 -6.60 -24.93 17.89
CA ASN A 319 -6.16 -23.88 18.78
C ASN A 319 -4.89 -23.24 18.19
N ARG A 320 -4.90 -21.93 17.95
CA ARG A 320 -3.78 -21.20 17.35
C ARG A 320 -3.21 -21.89 16.09
N GLY A 321 -4.10 -22.31 15.20
CA GLY A 321 -3.76 -22.98 13.94
C GLY A 321 -3.35 -24.45 14.05
N ARG A 322 -3.25 -25.02 15.26
CA ARG A 322 -2.84 -26.42 15.49
C ARG A 322 -3.99 -27.25 16.03
N ASP A 323 -4.13 -28.48 15.55
CA ASP A 323 -5.07 -29.44 16.15
C ASP A 323 -4.58 -29.79 17.56
N THR A 324 -5.41 -29.51 18.57
CA THR A 324 -5.17 -29.85 19.98
C THR A 324 -6.19 -30.90 20.39
N THR A 325 -5.74 -32.00 20.98
CA THR A 325 -6.59 -33.12 21.40
C THR A 325 -6.54 -33.31 22.90
N PHE A 326 -7.71 -33.32 23.54
CA PHE A 326 -7.88 -33.71 24.93
C PHE A 326 -8.47 -35.11 25.01
N HIS A 327 -7.96 -35.93 25.92
CA HIS A 327 -8.43 -37.30 26.15
C HIS A 327 -9.22 -37.36 27.46
N ILE A 328 -10.29 -38.14 27.45
CA ILE A 328 -11.20 -38.32 28.59
C ILE A 328 -11.35 -39.81 28.84
N GLU A 329 -11.31 -40.23 30.10
CA GLU A 329 -11.70 -41.57 30.51
C GLU A 329 -12.76 -41.46 31.62
N LYS A 330 -13.85 -42.22 31.51
CA LYS A 330 -14.92 -42.18 32.51
C LYS A 330 -15.45 -43.59 32.81
N GLU A 331 -15.48 -43.91 34.10
CA GLU A 331 -16.02 -45.16 34.63
C GLU A 331 -17.56 -45.12 34.66
N TYR A 332 -18.18 -46.27 34.40
CA TYR A 332 -19.61 -46.54 34.55
C TYR A 332 -19.82 -47.99 34.98
N ILE A 333 -20.98 -48.31 35.54
CA ILE A 333 -21.33 -49.67 35.99
C ILE A 333 -22.51 -50.19 35.19
N VAL A 334 -22.41 -51.42 34.69
CA VAL A 334 -23.52 -52.13 34.03
C VAL A 334 -24.09 -53.15 35.00
N VAL A 335 -25.33 -52.94 35.44
CA VAL A 335 -26.08 -53.85 36.31
C VAL A 335 -27.08 -54.68 35.50
N PRO A 336 -27.48 -55.87 35.97
CA PRO A 336 -28.48 -56.67 35.27
C PRO A 336 -29.83 -55.95 35.23
N ARG A 337 -30.61 -56.21 34.18
CA ARG A 337 -31.97 -55.67 34.06
C ARG A 337 -32.85 -56.43 35.06
N MET A 338 -33.31 -55.76 36.11
CA MET A 338 -34.31 -56.34 37.02
C MET A 338 -35.60 -56.60 36.23
N LYS A 339 -36.15 -57.81 36.39
CA LYS A 339 -37.41 -58.21 35.75
C LYS A 339 -38.59 -57.55 36.44
#